data_AF-A0A317J8B5-F1
#
_entry.id   AF-A0A317J8B5-F1
#
_cell.length_a   1.000
_cell.length_b   1.000
_cell.length_c   1.000
_cell.angle_alpha   90.00
_cell.angle_beta   90.00
_cell.angle_gamma   90.00
#
_symmetry.space_group_name_H-M   'P 1'
#
loop_
_entity.id
_entity.type
_entity.pdbx_description
1 polymer ?
#
loop_
_entity_poly.entity_id
_entity_poly.type
_entity_poly.pdbx_seq_one_letter_code
_entity_poly.pdbx_strand_id
1 'polypeptide(L)'
;MLRAIFRACYNRFRDCATHAGQVGNVSLEFCRGKEGRRMYSRKREEFMADFILVSRRMLNSFEYDIFRFHFLLGADWRMCCRRLGIDRGTFFHSVYRIEHRLGRTFAELEPYSLYPIDEYFTGMNREPRRPLLRELFDLHRKRPPVPLPLSA
;
A
#
# COMPACT_ATOMS: atom_id res chain seq x y z
N MET A 1 -8.07 -0.08 10.48
CA MET A 1 -8.05 -0.91 9.26
C MET A 1 -7.17 -0.35 8.14
N LEU A 2 -7.38 0.89 7.67
CA LEU A 2 -6.60 1.48 6.56
C LEU A 2 -5.08 1.54 6.79
N ARG A 3 -4.65 1.81 8.03
CA ARG A 3 -3.23 1.78 8.41
C ARG A 3 -2.61 0.39 8.27
N ALA A 4 -3.40 -0.67 8.46
CA ALA A 4 -2.93 -2.05 8.28
C ALA A 4 -2.72 -2.36 6.79
N ILE A 5 -3.58 -1.84 5.90
CA ILE A 5 -3.40 -1.94 4.45
C ILE A 5 -2.10 -1.27 4.04
N PHE A 6 -1.86 -0.03 4.49
CA PHE A 6 -0.58 0.64 4.21
C PHE A 6 0.61 -0.19 4.71
N ARG A 7 0.56 -0.70 5.94
CA ARG A 7 1.64 -1.52 6.52
C ARG A 7 1.88 -2.80 5.75
N ALA A 8 0.82 -3.46 5.26
CA ALA A 8 0.94 -4.64 4.42
C ALA A 8 1.68 -4.29 3.12
N CYS A 9 1.24 -3.24 2.41
CA CYS A 9 1.88 -2.79 1.18
C CYS A 9 3.33 -2.33 1.42
N TYR A 10 3.59 -1.64 2.53
CA TYR A 10 4.93 -1.17 2.89
C TYR A 10 5.88 -2.33 3.25
N ASN A 11 5.41 -3.33 4.01
CA ASN A 11 6.19 -4.53 4.27
C ASN A 11 6.54 -5.24 2.96
N ARG A 12 5.56 -5.36 2.05
CA ARG A 12 5.80 -5.94 0.72
C ARG A 12 6.79 -5.13 -0.11
N PHE A 13 6.72 -3.80 -0.03
CA PHE A 13 7.69 -2.91 -0.67
C PHE A 13 9.10 -3.15 -0.12
N ARG A 14 9.25 -3.27 1.21
CA ARG A 14 10.54 -3.58 1.85
C ARG A 14 11.06 -4.94 1.41
N ASP A 15 10.19 -5.96 1.34
CA ASP A 15 10.57 -7.29 0.84
C ASP A 15 11.03 -7.22 -0.62
N CYS A 16 10.39 -6.42 -1.47
CA CYS A 16 10.85 -6.24 -2.85
C CYS A 16 12.20 -5.50 -2.90
N ALA A 17 12.37 -4.47 -2.07
CA ALA A 17 13.58 -3.67 -2.01
C ALA A 17 14.81 -4.44 -1.48
N THR A 18 14.63 -5.35 -0.50
CA THR A 18 15.73 -6.21 -0.02
C THR A 18 16.24 -7.17 -1.10
N HIS A 19 15.38 -7.56 -2.03
CA HIS A 19 15.73 -8.43 -3.15
C HIS A 19 16.10 -7.66 -4.43
N ALA A 20 16.13 -6.32 -4.41
CA ALA A 20 16.37 -5.50 -5.60
C ALA A 20 17.81 -5.60 -6.17
N GLY A 21 18.76 -6.16 -5.41
CA GLY A 21 20.10 -6.48 -5.89
C GLY A 21 20.14 -7.68 -6.85
N GLN A 22 19.07 -8.47 -6.90
CA GLN A 22 18.85 -9.53 -7.87
C GLN A 22 17.76 -9.06 -8.82
N VAL A 23 18.02 -9.08 -10.13
CA VAL A 23 16.97 -8.76 -11.12
C VAL A 23 15.83 -9.75 -10.90
N GLY A 24 14.61 -9.23 -10.67
CA GLY A 24 13.45 -10.06 -10.39
C GLY A 24 13.16 -11.02 -11.54
N ASN A 25 12.60 -12.19 -11.20
CA ASN A 25 12.15 -13.15 -12.20
C ASN A 25 11.11 -12.49 -13.10
N VAL A 26 11.32 -12.58 -14.41
CA VAL A 26 10.33 -12.16 -15.40
C VAL A 26 9.21 -13.20 -15.39
N SER A 27 7.98 -12.76 -15.09
CA SER A 27 6.79 -13.59 -15.25
C SER A 27 6.17 -13.37 -16.63
N LEU A 28 5.71 -14.46 -17.25
CA LEU A 28 4.89 -14.39 -18.45
C LEU A 28 3.43 -14.38 -18.01
N GLU A 29 2.72 -13.29 -18.28
CA GLU A 29 1.29 -13.15 -17.99
C GLU A 29 0.47 -13.20 -19.28
N PHE A 30 -0.73 -13.74 -19.16
CA PHE A 30 -1.69 -13.77 -20.26
C PHE A 30 -2.72 -12.68 -20.03
N CYS A 31 -2.74 -11.67 -20.91
CA CYS A 31 -3.75 -10.63 -20.85
C CYS A 31 -5.03 -11.13 -21.54
N ARG A 32 -6.19 -11.02 -20.86
CA ARG A 32 -7.49 -11.29 -21.49
C ARG A 32 -7.84 -10.16 -22.47
N GLY A 33 -8.04 -10.54 -23.73
CA GLY A 33 -8.43 -9.69 -24.84
C GLY A 33 -8.59 -10.54 -26.10
N LYS A 34 -9.20 -10.01 -27.17
CA LYS A 34 -9.52 -10.78 -28.40
C LYS A 34 -8.31 -11.46 -29.05
N GLU A 35 -7.09 -11.00 -28.74
CA GLU A 35 -5.81 -11.53 -29.25
C GLU A 35 -4.96 -12.27 -28.22
N GLY A 36 -5.42 -12.46 -26.97
CA GLY A 36 -4.69 -13.27 -25.95
C GLY A 36 -3.21 -12.90 -25.80
N ARG A 37 -2.89 -11.59 -25.81
CA ARG A 37 -1.50 -11.12 -25.85
C ARG A 37 -0.76 -11.56 -24.59
N ARG A 38 0.43 -12.14 -24.79
CA ARG A 38 1.38 -12.45 -23.73
C ARG A 38 2.12 -11.18 -23.33
N MET A 39 2.22 -10.91 -22.05
CA MET A 39 2.99 -9.79 -21.51
C MET A 39 4.07 -10.31 -20.58
N TYR A 40 5.29 -9.82 -20.74
CA TYR A 40 6.36 -10.04 -19.76
C TYR A 40 6.24 -8.98 -18.68
N SER A 41 6.19 -9.42 -17.43
CA SER A 41 6.03 -8.54 -16.26
C SER A 41 7.15 -8.78 -15.28
N ARG A 42 7.51 -7.71 -14.56
CA ARG A 42 8.44 -7.74 -13.43
C ARG A 42 7.71 -7.20 -12.21
N LYS A 43 6.85 -8.04 -11.63
CA LYS A 43 5.88 -7.61 -10.61
C LYS A 43 6.49 -6.94 -9.39
N ARG A 44 7.71 -7.31 -8.98
CA ARG A 44 8.36 -6.68 -7.82
C ARG A 44 8.74 -5.24 -8.14
N GLU A 45 9.36 -5.02 -9.28
CA GLU A 45 9.79 -3.72 -9.78
C GLU A 45 8.58 -2.84 -10.12
N GLU A 46 7.56 -3.40 -10.76
CA GLU A 46 6.27 -2.74 -11.03
C GLU A 46 5.61 -2.30 -9.71
N PHE A 47 5.51 -3.20 -8.72
CA PHE A 47 4.92 -2.88 -7.42
C PHE A 47 5.68 -1.76 -6.71
N MET A 48 7.01 -1.80 -6.73
CA MET A 48 7.83 -0.74 -6.13
C MET A 48 7.63 0.60 -6.84
N ALA A 49 7.59 0.60 -8.17
CA ALA A 49 7.35 1.79 -8.97
C ALA A 49 5.96 2.38 -8.69
N ASP A 50 4.92 1.55 -8.69
CA ASP A 50 3.55 1.97 -8.41
C ASP A 50 3.41 2.51 -6.98
N PHE A 51 3.99 1.81 -5.99
CA PHE A 51 3.98 2.25 -4.59
C PHE A 51 4.59 3.66 -4.44
N ILE A 52 5.76 3.89 -5.04
CA ILE A 52 6.44 5.19 -4.98
C ILE A 52 5.67 6.25 -5.77
N LEU A 53 5.22 5.94 -6.98
CA LEU A 53 4.56 6.87 -7.88
C LEU A 53 3.21 7.34 -7.33
N VAL A 54 2.38 6.40 -6.86
CA VAL A 54 1.10 6.72 -6.22
C VAL A 54 1.33 7.55 -4.98
N SER A 55 2.30 7.17 -4.14
CA SER A 55 2.58 7.91 -2.91
C SER A 55 2.98 9.36 -3.21
N ARG A 56 3.80 9.58 -4.24
CA ARG A 56 4.21 10.92 -4.68
C ARG A 56 3.04 11.77 -5.20
N ARG A 57 2.06 11.15 -5.87
CA ARG A 57 0.89 11.86 -6.41
C ARG A 57 -0.12 12.25 -5.33
N MET A 58 -0.25 11.44 -4.28
CA MET A 58 -1.29 11.60 -3.26
C MET A 58 -0.87 12.44 -2.06
N LEU A 59 0.43 12.50 -1.78
CA LEU A 59 0.97 13.27 -0.67
C LEU A 59 1.30 14.70 -1.13
N ASN A 60 1.10 15.67 -0.24
CA ASN A 60 1.64 17.00 -0.46
C ASN A 60 3.17 17.01 -0.30
N SER A 61 3.84 18.12 -0.65
CA SER A 61 5.32 18.20 -0.59
C SER A 61 5.88 17.83 0.79
N PHE A 62 5.28 18.35 1.85
CA PHE A 62 5.72 18.12 3.23
C PHE A 62 5.51 16.66 3.69
N GLU A 63 4.33 16.10 3.43
CA GLU A 63 4.02 14.71 3.71
C GLU A 63 4.94 13.77 2.90
N TYR A 64 5.24 14.13 1.64
CA TYR A 64 6.13 13.36 0.79
C TYR A 64 7.57 13.39 1.30
N ASP A 65 8.04 14.52 1.83
CA ASP A 65 9.37 14.60 2.45
C ASP A 65 9.47 13.69 3.68
N ILE A 66 8.48 13.73 4.57
CA ILE A 66 8.39 12.79 5.71
C ILE A 66 8.36 11.36 5.19
N PHE A 67 7.55 11.09 4.17
CA PHE A 67 7.43 9.75 3.61
C PHE A 67 8.76 9.25 3.04
N ARG A 68 9.46 10.09 2.29
CA ARG A 68 10.75 9.78 1.69
C ARG A 68 11.81 9.51 2.74
N PHE A 69 11.95 10.37 3.76
CA PHE A 69 12.96 10.17 4.79
C PHE A 69 12.65 8.97 5.68
N HIS A 70 11.40 8.83 6.13
CA HIS A 70 11.05 7.81 7.11
C HIS A 70 10.83 6.42 6.48
N PHE A 71 10.05 6.32 5.39
CA PHE A 71 9.66 5.04 4.81
C PHE A 71 10.60 4.58 3.70
N LEU A 72 11.05 5.48 2.81
CA LEU A 72 11.92 5.06 1.69
C LEU A 72 13.39 4.94 2.11
N LEU A 73 13.88 5.88 2.92
CA LEU A 73 15.28 5.89 3.39
C LEU A 73 15.48 5.24 4.76
N GLY A 74 14.40 4.95 5.50
CA GLY A 74 14.47 4.28 6.80
C GLY A 74 15.02 5.14 7.94
N ALA A 75 14.96 6.48 7.82
CA ALA A 75 15.46 7.38 8.86
C ALA A 75 14.60 7.35 10.12
N ASP A 76 15.26 7.43 11.28
CA ASP A 76 14.61 7.56 12.57
C ASP A 76 13.84 8.89 12.70
N TRP A 77 12.78 8.88 13.50
CA TRP A 77 11.96 10.07 13.75
C TRP A 77 12.79 11.26 14.26
N ARG A 78 13.84 11.02 15.07
CA ARG A 78 14.75 12.06 15.55
C ARG A 78 15.53 12.73 14.41
N MET A 79 15.95 11.95 13.41
CA MET A 79 16.65 12.48 12.24
C MET A 79 15.68 13.27 11.36
N CYS A 80 14.47 12.76 11.14
CA CYS A 80 13.42 13.46 10.41
C CYS A 80 13.06 14.80 11.07
N CYS A 81 12.85 14.83 12.39
CA CYS A 81 12.59 16.06 13.14
C CYS A 81 13.70 17.09 12.98
N ARG A 82 14.97 16.68 13.10
CA ARG A 82 16.12 17.59 12.90
C ARG A 82 16.23 18.09 11.46
N ARG A 83 15.99 17.22 10.48
CA ARG A 83 16.15 17.55 9.05
C ARG A 83 15.03 18.45 8.54
N LEU A 84 13.80 18.23 8.99
CA LEU A 84 12.60 18.95 8.54
C LEU A 84 12.21 20.11 9.46
N GLY A 85 12.89 20.27 10.60
CA GLY A 85 12.59 21.32 11.56
C GLY A 85 11.23 21.16 12.26
N ILE A 86 10.78 19.93 12.49
CA ILE A 86 9.46 19.63 13.07
C ILE A 86 9.56 18.99 14.45
N ASP A 87 8.54 19.21 15.28
CA ASP A 87 8.43 18.57 16.58
C ASP A 87 7.99 17.10 16.48
N ARG A 88 8.18 16.38 17.59
CA ARG A 88 7.82 14.97 17.70
C ARG A 88 6.34 14.71 17.44
N GLY A 89 5.46 15.56 17.96
CA GLY A 89 4.01 15.43 17.83
C GLY A 89 3.56 15.58 16.38
N THR A 90 4.02 16.63 15.71
CA THR A 90 3.76 16.89 14.28
C THR A 90 4.28 15.76 13.40
N PHE A 91 5.44 15.19 13.72
CA PHE A 91 5.96 14.03 12.98
C PHE A 91 5.02 12.82 13.08
N PHE A 92 4.66 12.39 14.30
CA PHE A 92 3.80 11.22 14.47
C PHE A 92 2.38 11.45 13.94
N HIS A 93 1.85 12.68 14.05
CA HIS A 93 0.57 13.03 13.47
C HIS A 93 0.61 12.97 11.94
N SER A 94 1.68 13.48 11.33
CA SER A 94 1.89 13.40 9.88
C SER A 94 2.04 11.96 9.41
N VAL A 95 2.84 11.14 10.10
CA VAL A 95 2.97 9.70 9.80
C VAL A 95 1.62 9.00 9.86
N TYR A 96 0.83 9.25 10.89
CA TYR A 96 -0.52 8.70 11.01
C TYR A 96 -1.41 9.08 9.81
N ARG A 97 -1.38 10.36 9.40
CA ARG A 97 -2.14 10.86 8.25
C ARG A 97 -1.70 10.23 6.94
N ILE A 98 -0.39 10.08 6.74
CA ILE A 98 0.21 9.42 5.56
C ILE A 98 -0.26 7.96 5.48
N GLU A 99 -0.09 7.19 6.56
CA GLU A 99 -0.52 5.79 6.61
C GLU A 99 -2.02 5.65 6.28
N HIS A 100 -2.85 6.54 6.82
CA HIS A 100 -4.29 6.51 6.60
C HIS A 100 -4.67 6.87 5.15
N ARG A 101 -4.10 7.95 4.61
CA ARG A 101 -4.39 8.42 3.25
C ARG A 101 -3.93 7.41 2.21
N LEU A 102 -2.69 6.95 2.30
CA LEU A 102 -2.14 5.97 1.36
C LEU A 102 -2.83 4.61 1.49
N GLY A 103 -3.13 4.17 2.72
CA GLY A 103 -3.87 2.93 2.94
C GLY A 103 -5.24 2.93 2.27
N ARG A 104 -5.92 4.08 2.25
CA ARG A 104 -7.17 4.26 1.50
C ARG A 104 -6.93 4.21 -0.01
N THR A 105 -6.00 5.02 -0.51
CA THR A 105 -5.73 5.08 -1.95
C THR A 105 -5.31 3.73 -2.52
N PHE A 106 -4.46 2.97 -1.81
CA PHE A 106 -4.00 1.66 -2.28
C PHE A 106 -5.13 0.64 -2.44
N ALA A 107 -6.20 0.77 -1.66
CA ALA A 107 -7.39 -0.08 -1.77
C ALA A 107 -8.40 0.41 -2.81
N GLU A 108 -8.50 1.73 -3.01
CA GLU A 108 -9.50 2.37 -3.90
C GLU A 108 -8.98 2.65 -5.33
N LEU A 109 -7.68 2.42 -5.60
CA LEU A 109 -7.10 2.63 -6.93
C LEU A 109 -7.77 1.76 -7.99
N GLU A 110 -8.28 2.40 -9.04
CA GLU A 110 -8.80 1.74 -10.24
C GLU A 110 -8.02 2.23 -11.48
N PRO A 111 -7.77 1.36 -12.47
CA PRO A 111 -8.19 -0.04 -12.57
C PRO A 111 -7.27 -1.04 -11.83
N TYR A 112 -6.12 -0.60 -11.30
CA TYR A 112 -5.12 -1.47 -10.67
C TYR A 112 -4.87 -1.08 -9.20
N SER A 113 -5.57 -1.75 -8.28
CA SER A 113 -5.36 -1.57 -6.85
C SER A 113 -4.06 -2.23 -6.38
N LEU A 114 -3.35 -1.57 -5.46
CA LEU A 114 -2.15 -2.11 -4.81
C LEU A 114 -2.48 -3.09 -3.67
N TYR A 115 -3.69 -2.99 -3.13
CA TYR A 115 -4.23 -3.91 -2.14
C TYR A 115 -5.54 -4.54 -2.65
N PRO A 116 -5.77 -5.85 -2.42
CA PRO A 116 -4.93 -6.82 -1.71
C PRO A 116 -3.65 -7.22 -2.48
N ILE A 117 -2.60 -7.59 -1.74
CA ILE A 117 -1.26 -7.86 -2.31
C ILE A 117 -1.27 -9.12 -3.17
N ASP A 118 -1.83 -10.22 -2.68
CA ASP A 118 -1.87 -11.50 -3.42
C ASP A 118 -2.45 -11.30 -4.80
N GLU A 119 -3.49 -10.49 -4.84
CA GLU A 119 -4.21 -10.07 -6.00
C GLU A 119 -3.35 -9.30 -7.00
N TYR A 120 -2.50 -8.38 -6.55
CA TYR A 120 -1.58 -7.63 -7.42
C TYR A 120 -0.54 -8.57 -8.07
N PHE A 121 -0.07 -9.57 -7.31
CA PHE A 121 1.01 -10.47 -7.75
C PHE A 121 0.53 -11.74 -8.50
N THR A 122 -0.76 -12.10 -8.46
CA THR A 122 -1.28 -13.36 -9.05
C THR A 122 -1.48 -13.32 -10.58
N GLY A 123 -1.17 -12.21 -11.24
CA GLY A 123 -1.35 -12.06 -12.69
C GLY A 123 -2.81 -11.94 -13.12
N MET A 124 -3.06 -11.25 -14.23
CA MET A 124 -4.39 -10.79 -14.66
C MET A 124 -5.36 -11.91 -15.10
N ASN A 125 -5.89 -12.68 -14.15
CA ASN A 125 -7.16 -13.40 -14.28
C ASN A 125 -8.29 -12.60 -13.60
N ARG A 126 -8.47 -11.33 -13.95
CA ARG A 126 -9.51 -10.49 -13.31
C ARG A 126 -10.71 -10.29 -14.23
N GLU A 127 -11.83 -10.87 -13.84
CA GLU A 127 -13.14 -10.24 -14.10
C GLU A 127 -13.17 -8.85 -13.44
N PRO A 128 -13.91 -7.88 -13.99
CA PRO A 128 -14.13 -6.61 -13.30
C PRO A 128 -14.71 -6.91 -11.92
N ARG A 129 -14.00 -6.52 -10.86
CA ARG A 129 -14.49 -6.70 -9.49
C ARG A 129 -15.81 -5.97 -9.34
N ARG A 130 -16.88 -6.73 -9.07
CA ARG A 130 -18.00 -6.21 -8.26
C ARG A 130 -17.42 -5.73 -6.93
N PRO A 131 -17.93 -4.64 -6.33
CA PRO A 131 -17.29 -3.93 -5.22
C PRO A 131 -17.42 -4.70 -3.88
N LEU A 132 -16.83 -5.90 -3.79
CA LEU A 132 -16.84 -6.75 -2.60
C LEU A 132 -16.09 -6.10 -1.43
N LEU A 133 -15.08 -5.27 -1.69
CA LEU A 133 -14.38 -4.55 -0.63
C LEU A 133 -15.29 -3.56 0.07
N ARG A 134 -16.14 -2.83 -0.68
CA ARG A 134 -17.11 -1.90 -0.09
C ARG A 134 -18.08 -2.63 0.83
N GLU A 135 -18.58 -3.79 0.38
CA GLU A 135 -19.43 -4.66 1.19
C GLU A 135 -18.72 -5.24 2.42
N LEU A 136 -17.44 -5.63 2.32
CA LEU A 136 -16.65 -6.11 3.46
C LEU A 136 -16.33 -5.00 4.47
N PHE A 137 -16.04 -3.78 4.00
CA PHE A 137 -15.88 -2.60 4.85
C PHE A 137 -17.20 -2.27 5.58
N ASP A 138 -18.34 -2.37 4.89
CA ASP A 138 -19.66 -2.15 5.46
C ASP A 138 -20.07 -3.27 6.44
N LEU A 139 -19.72 -4.53 6.16
CA LEU A 139 -19.92 -5.67 7.08
C LEU A 139 -19.10 -5.52 8.36
N HIS A 140 -17.85 -5.05 8.27
CA HIS A 140 -17.03 -4.82 9.45
C HIS A 140 -17.54 -3.65 10.29
N ARG A 141 -18.08 -2.61 9.65
CA ARG A 141 -18.73 -1.46 10.32
C ARG A 141 -20.03 -1.84 11.04
N LYS A 142 -20.73 -2.89 10.56
CA LYS A 142 -22.01 -3.36 11.12
C LYS A 142 -21.89 -4.45 12.19
N ARG A 143 -20.68 -4.89 12.57
CA ARG A 143 -20.56 -5.87 13.67
C ARG A 143 -20.96 -5.22 14.99
N PRO A 144 -22.04 -5.66 15.66
CA PRO A 144 -22.33 -5.19 17.01
C PRO A 144 -21.21 -5.64 17.97
N PRO A 145 -20.91 -4.87 19.02
CA PRO A 145 -19.95 -5.29 20.02
C PRO A 145 -20.40 -6.62 20.62
N VAL A 146 -19.51 -7.61 20.64
CA VAL A 146 -19.75 -8.88 21.33
C VAL A 146 -19.83 -8.57 22.82
N PRO A 147 -20.95 -8.86 23.51
CA PRO A 147 -21.02 -8.67 24.95
C PRO A 147 -20.06 -9.67 25.59
N LEU A 148 -19.02 -9.15 26.25
CA LEU A 148 -18.16 -9.95 27.11
C LEU A 148 -18.98 -10.39 28.33
N PRO A 149 -18.98 -11.67 28.69
CA PRO A 149 -19.66 -12.12 29.90
C PRO A 149 -18.97 -11.48 31.11
N LEU A 150 -19.69 -10.61 31.83
CA LEU A 150 -19.29 -10.15 33.15
C LEU A 150 -19.27 -11.39 34.05
N SER A 151 -18.07 -11.84 34.39
CA SER A 151 -17.89 -12.87 35.41
C SER A 151 -18.24 -12.24 36.76
N ALA A 152 -19.28 -12.77 37.41
CA ALA A 152 -19.63 -12.52 38.80
C ALA A 152 -19.13 -13.68 39.67
#